data_AF-A0A1I4KMS2-F1
#
_entry.id   AF-A0A1I4KMS2-F1
#
_cell.length_a   1.000
_cell.length_b   1.000
_cell.length_c   1.000
_cell.angle_alpha   90.00
_cell.angle_beta   90.00
_cell.angle_gamma   90.00
#
_symmetry.space_group_name_H-M   'P 1'
#
loop_
_entity.id
_entity.type
_entity.pdbx_description
1 polymer ?
#
loop_
_entity_poly.entity_id
_entity_poly.type
_entity_poly.pdbx_seq_one_letter_code
_entity_poly.pdbx_strand_id
1 'polypeptide(L)' 'MSEQLLLREIEIKREKLNRQACRQSLFSEEVIRLSKELDHLLNMYNGWCRDNQPAAPAN' A
#
# COMPACT_ATOMS: atom_id res chain seq x y z
N MET A 1 -4.24 -13.58 6.78
CA MET A 1 -4.55 -12.53 5.80
C MET A 1 -4.09 -13.00 4.44
N SER A 2 -4.95 -13.00 3.43
CA SER A 2 -4.57 -13.42 2.06
C SER A 2 -4.01 -12.23 1.29
N GLU A 3 -3.02 -12.47 0.42
CA GLU A 3 -2.38 -11.47 -0.47
C GLU A 3 -3.41 -10.57 -1.19
N GLN A 4 -4.42 -11.20 -1.79
CA GLN A 4 -5.48 -10.51 -2.53
C GLN A 4 -6.27 -9.53 -1.67
N LEU A 5 -6.43 -9.84 -0.38
CA LEU A 5 -7.14 -8.99 0.56
C LEU A 5 -6.32 -7.74 0.88
N LEU A 6 -5.00 -7.91 1.05
CA LEU A 6 -4.02 -6.84 1.26
C LEU A 6 -3.94 -5.91 0.04
N LEU A 7 -3.86 -6.47 -1.18
CA LEU A 7 -3.89 -5.70 -2.42
C LEU A 7 -5.18 -4.89 -2.56
N ARG A 8 -6.32 -5.50 -2.26
CA ARG A 8 -7.61 -4.82 -2.33
C ARG A 8 -7.69 -3.64 -1.35
N GLU A 9 -7.18 -3.81 -0.14
CA GLU A 9 -7.12 -2.72 0.85
C GLU A 9 -6.17 -1.59 0.40
N ILE A 10 -5.02 -1.94 -0.19
CA ILE A 10 -4.08 -0.97 -0.78
C ILE A 10 -4.79 -0.18 -1.88
N GLU A 11 -5.49 -0.84 -2.80
CA GLU A 11 -6.15 -0.20 -3.93
C GLU A 11 -7.25 0.77 -3.46
N ILE A 12 -8.08 0.35 -2.50
CA ILE A 12 -9.12 1.18 -1.88
C ILE A 12 -8.51 2.42 -1.23
N LYS A 13 -7.42 2.26 -0.46
CA LYS A 13 -6.75 3.39 0.19
C LYS A 13 -6.06 4.30 -0.81
N ARG A 14 -5.52 3.74 -1.90
CA ARG A 14 -4.90 4.50 -2.98
C ARG A 14 -5.93 5.34 -3.72
N GLU A 15 -7.12 4.79 -3.99
CA GLU A 15 -8.24 5.52 -4.58
C GLU A 15 -8.73 6.66 -3.66
N LYS A 16 -8.89 6.38 -2.35
CA LYS A 16 -9.25 7.39 -1.36
C LYS A 16 -8.22 8.52 -1.29
N LEU A 17 -6.94 8.17 -1.23
CA LEU A 17 -5.85 9.14 -1.20
C LEU A 17 -5.82 9.96 -2.48
N ASN A 18 -5.98 9.33 -3.65
CA ASN A 18 -6.00 10.04 -4.92
C ASN A 18 -7.20 10.99 -5.02
N ARG A 19 -8.39 10.57 -4.58
CA ARG A 19 -9.57 11.45 -4.50
C ARG A 19 -9.36 12.63 -3.57
N GLN A 20 -8.73 12.41 -2.41
CA GLN A 20 -8.46 13.49 -1.47
C GLN A 20 -7.34 14.41 -1.96
N ALA A 21 -6.29 13.88 -2.57
CA ALA A 21 -5.22 14.62 -3.22
C ALA A 21 -5.71 15.46 -4.42
N CYS A 22 -6.72 14.98 -5.14
CA CYS A 22 -7.38 15.76 -6.20
C CYS A 22 -8.28 16.88 -5.65
N ARG A 23 -8.83 16.72 -4.44
CA ARG A 23 -9.76 17.68 -3.82
C ARG A 23 -9.10 18.66 -2.86
N GLN A 24 -7.97 18.27 -2.27
CA GLN A 24 -7.26 18.99 -1.21
C GLN A 24 -5.78 19.09 -1.56
N SER A 25 -5.07 20.04 -0.94
CA SER A 25 -3.62 20.13 -1.08
C SER A 25 -2.97 18.82 -0.61
N LEU A 26 -1.96 18.34 -1.33
CA LEU A 26 -1.20 17.12 -1.00
C LEU A 26 -0.58 17.15 0.41
N PHE A 27 -0.48 18.35 0.98
CA PHE A 27 0.05 18.62 2.31
C PHE A 27 -1.01 18.61 3.43
N SER A 28 -2.28 18.34 3.12
CA SER A 28 -3.30 18.16 4.14
C SER A 28 -2.91 16.99 5.05
N GLU A 29 -2.99 17.19 6.36
CA GLU A 29 -2.64 16.19 7.37
C GLU A 29 -3.37 14.85 7.16
N GLU A 30 -4.60 14.91 6.63
CA GLU A 30 -5.40 13.76 6.22
C GLU A 30 -4.73 12.94 5.09
N VAL A 31 -4.20 13.61 4.07
CA VAL A 31 -3.48 12.98 2.95
C VAL A 31 -2.17 12.38 3.43
N ILE A 32 -1.46 13.07 4.33
CA ILE A 32 -0.22 12.57 4.94
C ILE A 32 -0.49 11.32 5.79
N ARG A 33 -1.57 11.32 6.60
CA ARG A 33 -2.00 10.13 7.35
C ARG A 33 -2.33 8.96 6.44
N LEU A 34 -3.15 9.21 5.41
CA LEU A 34 -3.51 8.19 4.41
C LEU A 34 -2.26 7.64 3.69
N SER A 35 -1.28 8.51 3.39
CA SER A 35 -0.03 8.12 2.74
C SER A 35 0.79 7.19 3.62
N LYS A 36 0.95 7.50 4.91
CA LYS A 36 1.64 6.64 5.87
C LYS A 36 0.94 5.29 6.05
N GLU A 37 -0.38 5.29 6.05
CA GLU A 37 -1.17 4.07 6.19
C GLU A 37 -1.09 3.17 4.96
N LEU A 38 -1.04 3.77 3.77
CA LEU A 38 -0.79 3.07 2.51
C LEU A 38 0.63 2.47 2.48
N ASP A 39 1.63 3.26 2.90
CA ASP A 39 3.03 2.83 2.98
C ASP A 39 3.21 1.64 3.94
N HIS A 40 2.50 1.65 5.07
CA HIS A 40 2.50 0.53 6.00
C HIS A 40 1.93 -0.76 5.37
N LEU A 41 0.81 -0.66 4.64
CA LEU A 41 0.22 -1.80 3.95
C LEU A 41 1.10 -2.32 2.81
N LEU A 42 1.76 -1.43 2.08
CA LEU A 42 2.73 -1.79 1.06
C LEU A 42 3.94 -2.50 1.67
N ASN A 43 4.43 -2.04 2.82
CA ASN A 43 5.50 -2.72 3.54
C ASN A 43 5.07 -4.10 4.05
N MET A 44 3.85 -4.25 4.56
CA MET A 44 3.30 -5.56 4.93
C MET A 44 3.19 -6.50 3.73
N TYR A 45 2.71 -5.99 2.59
CA TYR A 45 2.64 -6.74 1.35
C TYR A 45 4.04 -7.15 0.85
N ASN A 46 5.00 -6.23 0.87
CA ASN A 46 6.38 -6.48 0.47
C ASN A 46 7.04 -7.52 1.38
N GLY A 47 6.80 -7.46 2.68
CA GLY A 47 7.25 -8.48 3.64
C GLY A 47 6.64 -9.85 3.34
N TRP A 48 5.34 -9.90 3.06
CA TRP A 48 4.64 -11.13 2.70
C TRP A 48 5.15 -11.72 1.38
N CYS A 49 5.34 -10.88 0.35
CA CYS A 49 5.87 -11.30 -0.95
C CYS A 49 7.31 -11.80 -0.83
N ARG A 50 8.15 -11.14 -0.02
CA ARG A 50 9.54 -11.56 0.21
C ARG A 50 9.66 -12.90 0.92
N ASP A 51 8.73 -13.21 1.83
CA ASP A 51 8.68 -14.48 2.55
C ASP A 51 8.16 -15.63 1.65
N ASN A 52 7.31 -15.30 0.68
CA ASN A 52 6.68 -16.25 -0.23
C ASN A 52 7.33 -16.31 -1.63
N GLN A 53 8.41 -15.55 -1.86
CA GLN A 53 9.18 -15.61 -3.09
C GLN A 53 10.14 -16.80 -2.98
N PRO A 54 9.99 -17.87 -3.79
CA PRO A 54 11.02 -18.89 -3.86
C PRO A 54 12.31 -18.19 -4.28
N ALA A 55 13.36 -18.33 -3.48
CA ALA A 55 14.70 -17.87 -3.83
C ALA A 55 14.96 -18.30 -5.27
N ALA A 56 15.14 -17.34 -6.18
CA ALA A 56 15.45 -17.64 -7.56
C ALA A 56 16.63 -18.62 -7.57
N PRO A 57 16.56 -19.77 -8.26
CA PRO A 57 17.72 -20.63 -8.39
C PRO A 57 18.81 -19.80 -9.10
N ALA A 58 19.87 -19.51 -8.36
CA ALA A 58 21.09 -18.94 -8.94
C ALA A 58 21.59 -19.93 -10.00
N ASN A 59 21.64 -19.50 -11.26
CA ASN A 59 22.27 -20.23 -12.35
C ASN A 59 23.04 -19.24 -13.22
#